data_AF-A0A2Z2NV89-F1
#
_entry.id   AF-A0A2Z2NV89-F1
#
_cell.length_a   1.000
_cell.length_b   1.000
_cell.length_c   1.000
_cell.angle_alpha   90.00
_cell.angle_beta   90.00
_cell.angle_gamma   90.00
#
_symmetry.space_group_name_H-M   'P 1'
#
loop_
_entity.id
_entity.type
_entity.pdbx_description
1 polymer ?
#
loop_
_entity_poly.entity_id
_entity_poly.type
_entity_poly.pdbx_seq_one_letter_code
_entity_poly.pdbx_strand_id
1 'polypeptide(L)'
;MKMEPEKSLAPANAPVPGIYRHYKGSQYQVLGMARHSETEEWLVVYQALYAERGFWLRPLSLWLEPVTVNSDDSNHASRAEKPTIRFELVEKNANSLSSVIETG
;
A
#
# COMPACT_ATOMS: atom_id res chain seq x y z
N MET A 1 -1.67 34.88 -4.63
CA MET A 1 -2.49 33.91 -3.86
C MET A 1 -1.53 32.97 -3.18
N LYS A 2 -1.30 33.11 -1.87
CA LYS A 2 -0.53 32.12 -1.11
C LYS A 2 -1.50 30.99 -0.79
N MET A 3 -1.45 29.90 -1.54
CA MET A 3 -1.98 28.65 -1.01
C MET A 3 -0.95 28.20 0.02
N GLU A 4 -1.21 28.48 1.30
CA GLU A 4 -0.60 27.63 2.31
C GLU A 4 -1.24 26.25 2.09
N PRO A 5 -0.45 25.19 1.84
CA PRO A 5 -1.03 23.88 1.79
C PRO A 5 -1.50 23.61 3.21
N GLU A 6 -2.81 23.67 3.44
CA GLU A 6 -3.39 22.81 4.46
C GLU A 6 -2.78 21.44 4.19
N LYS A 7 -1.95 21.00 5.14
CA LYS A 7 -1.23 19.74 5.11
C LYS A 7 -2.31 18.67 4.93
N SER A 8 -2.66 18.34 3.69
CA SER A 8 -3.87 17.58 3.41
C SER A 8 -3.67 16.25 4.10
N LEU A 9 -4.35 16.05 5.21
CA LEU A 9 -4.20 14.86 6.01
C LEU A 9 -4.51 13.69 5.07
N ALA A 10 -3.60 12.71 5.04
CA ALA A 10 -3.86 11.49 4.29
C ALA A 10 -5.21 10.91 4.75
N PRO A 11 -5.94 10.20 3.87
CA PRO A 11 -7.21 9.57 4.25
C PRO A 11 -7.07 8.74 5.52
N ALA A 12 -8.11 8.67 6.34
CA ALA A 12 -8.07 7.97 7.63
C ALA A 12 -7.68 6.48 7.51
N ASN A 13 -7.92 5.87 6.33
CA ASN A 13 -7.58 4.50 5.99
C ASN A 13 -6.27 4.36 5.20
N ALA A 14 -5.47 5.42 5.10
CA ALA A 14 -4.16 5.36 4.46
C ALA A 14 -3.23 4.39 5.21
N PRO A 15 -2.46 3.55 4.50
CA PRO A 15 -1.45 2.72 5.13
C PRO A 15 -0.38 3.59 5.78
N VAL A 16 0.09 3.15 6.95
CA VAL A 16 1.21 3.78 7.64
C VAL A 16 2.54 3.26 7.07
N PRO A 17 3.66 3.98 7.23
CA PRO A 17 4.97 3.44 6.91
C PRO A 17 5.25 2.12 7.65
N GLY A 18 5.77 1.13 6.93
CA GLY A 18 5.97 -0.21 7.46
C GLY A 18 6.10 -1.31 6.41
N ILE A 19 6.35 -2.53 6.87
CA ILE A 19 6.40 -3.75 6.07
C ILE A 19 4.98 -4.30 5.90
N TYR A 20 4.58 -4.52 4.66
CA TYR A 20 3.33 -5.14 4.28
C TYR A 20 3.58 -6.45 3.53
N ARG A 21 2.74 -7.45 3.76
CA ARG A 21 2.74 -8.72 3.03
C ARG A 21 1.55 -8.74 2.07
N HIS A 22 1.83 -8.93 0.79
CA HIS A 22 0.80 -9.17 -0.21
C HIS A 22 0.19 -10.56 0.01
N TYR A 23 -1.08 -10.75 -0.33
CA TYR A 23 -1.76 -12.05 -0.17
C TYR A 23 -1.06 -13.22 -0.90
N LYS A 24 -0.23 -12.92 -1.92
CA LYS A 24 0.61 -13.92 -2.63
C LYS A 24 1.96 -14.21 -1.93
N GLY A 25 2.21 -13.67 -0.75
CA GLY A 25 3.39 -13.96 0.09
C GLY A 25 4.52 -12.92 0.03
N SER A 26 4.68 -12.20 -1.08
CA SER A 26 5.76 -11.20 -1.21
C SER A 26 5.63 -10.03 -0.22
N GLN A 27 6.77 -9.54 0.27
CA GLN A 27 6.84 -8.41 1.20
C GLN A 27 7.24 -7.10 0.49
N TYR A 28 6.70 -6.01 1.02
CA TYR A 28 6.88 -4.65 0.51
C TYR A 28 7.05 -3.67 1.66
N GLN A 29 7.87 -2.63 1.48
CA GLN A 29 7.98 -1.49 2.40
C GLN A 29 7.10 -0.35 1.90
N VAL A 30 6.06 0.01 2.65
CA VAL A 30 5.32 1.26 2.43
C VAL A 30 6.14 2.41 3.01
N LEU A 31 6.37 3.45 2.21
CA LEU A 31 7.11 4.65 2.61
C LEU A 31 6.19 5.82 2.96
N GLY A 32 4.96 5.81 2.44
CA GLY A 32 3.98 6.86 2.71
C GLY A 32 3.00 7.04 1.55
N MET A 33 2.38 8.22 1.53
CA MET A 33 1.35 8.59 0.57
C MET A 33 1.84 9.70 -0.36
N ALA A 34 1.34 9.71 -1.59
CA ALA A 34 1.54 10.78 -2.57
C ALA A 34 0.21 11.17 -3.22
N ARG A 35 0.18 12.33 -3.87
CA ARG A 35 -0.94 12.77 -4.72
C ARG A 35 -0.54 12.65 -6.18
N HIS A 36 -1.38 12.03 -6.99
CA HIS A 36 -1.23 12.06 -8.44
C HIS A 36 -1.44 13.50 -8.93
N SER A 37 -0.50 14.08 -9.67
CA SER A 37 -0.50 15.52 -9.97
C SER A 37 -1.64 15.95 -10.89
N GLU A 38 -2.12 15.07 -11.77
CA GLU A 38 -3.14 15.42 -12.75
C GLU A 38 -4.57 15.14 -12.28
N THR A 39 -4.74 14.06 -11.50
CA THR A 39 -6.06 13.58 -11.08
C THR A 39 -6.34 13.87 -9.61
N GLU A 40 -5.30 14.28 -8.88
CA GLU A 40 -5.33 14.37 -7.44
C GLU A 40 -5.88 13.08 -6.81
N GLU A 41 -5.43 11.92 -7.26
CA GLU A 41 -5.74 10.65 -6.58
C GLU A 41 -4.70 10.38 -5.48
N TRP A 42 -5.12 9.76 -4.38
CA TRP A 42 -4.19 9.28 -3.35
C TRP A 42 -3.50 8.00 -3.81
N LEU A 43 -2.16 8.01 -3.77
CA LEU A 43 -1.31 6.90 -4.13
C LEU A 43 -0.51 6.41 -2.92
N VAL A 44 -0.41 5.10 -2.76
CA VAL A 44 0.51 4.45 -1.83
C VAL A 44 1.87 4.32 -2.52
N VAL A 45 2.92 4.84 -1.89
CA VAL A 45 4.31 4.73 -2.34
C VAL A 45 4.98 3.59 -1.58
N TYR A 46 5.46 2.58 -2.30
CA TYR A 46 6.05 1.40 -1.68
C TYR A 46 7.19 0.79 -2.52
N GLN A 47 8.05 0.02 -1.86
CA GLN A 47 9.20 -0.65 -2.45
C GLN A 47 9.07 -2.16 -2.30
N ALA A 48 9.40 -2.92 -3.34
CA ALA A 48 9.56 -4.38 -3.22
C ALA A 48 10.75 -4.73 -2.30
N LEU A 49 10.60 -5.75 -1.47
CA LEU A 49 11.68 -6.28 -0.62
C LEU A 49 12.30 -7.56 -1.20
N TYR A 50 12.09 -7.79 -2.50
CA TYR A 50 12.60 -8.92 -3.26
C TYR A 50 13.09 -8.46 -4.63
N ALA A 51 13.81 -9.34 -5.34
CA ALA A 51 14.39 -9.06 -6.65
C ALA A 51 15.16 -7.72 -6.66
N GLU A 52 14.96 -6.89 -7.68
CA GLU A 52 15.65 -5.60 -7.85
C GLU A 52 15.15 -4.49 -6.91
N ARG A 53 14.21 -4.79 -6.00
CA ARG A 53 13.68 -3.86 -4.99
C ARG A 53 13.14 -2.54 -5.59
N GLY A 54 12.43 -2.64 -6.71
CA GLY A 54 11.84 -1.48 -7.40
C GLY A 54 10.76 -0.75 -6.60
N PHE A 55 10.55 0.53 -6.93
CA PHE A 55 9.52 1.39 -6.35
C PHE A 55 8.25 1.41 -7.19
N TRP A 56 7.12 1.49 -6.51
CA TRP A 56 5.80 1.43 -7.11
C TRP A 56 4.87 2.49 -6.48
N LEU A 57 3.94 2.98 -7.31
CA LEU A 57 2.83 3.79 -6.88
C LEU A 57 1.54 3.05 -7.23
N ARG A 58 0.64 2.94 -6.27
CA ARG A 58 -0.66 2.28 -6.47
C ARG A 58 -1.78 3.14 -5.91
N PRO A 59 -2.90 3.32 -6.62
CA PRO A 59 -4.11 3.93 -6.08
C PRO A 59 -4.50 3.36 -4.71
N LEU A 60 -4.82 4.24 -3.76
CA LEU A 60 -5.25 3.83 -2.42
C LEU A 60 -6.49 2.93 -2.47
N SER A 61 -7.43 3.25 -3.37
CA SER A 61 -8.62 2.45 -3.66
C SER A 61 -8.26 1.00 -3.97
N LEU A 62 -7.34 0.78 -4.91
CA LEU A 62 -6.85 -0.55 -5.32
C LEU A 62 -5.89 -1.21 -4.33
N TRP A 63 -5.33 -0.45 -3.40
CA TRP A 63 -4.53 -0.99 -2.30
C TRP A 63 -5.42 -1.64 -1.24
N LEU A 64 -6.51 -0.94 -0.87
CA LEU A 64 -7.46 -1.38 0.15
C LEU A 64 -8.49 -2.39 -0.37
N GLU A 65 -8.70 -2.44 -1.68
CA GLU A 65 -9.63 -3.36 -2.32
C GLU A 65 -9.29 -4.82 -1.97
N PRO A 66 -10.22 -5.56 -1.32
CA PRO A 66 -10.02 -6.97 -1.03
C PRO A 66 -9.91 -7.80 -2.31
N VAL A 67 -9.29 -8.96 -2.21
CA VAL A 67 -9.20 -9.92 -3.32
C VAL A 67 -9.94 -11.20 -2.99
N THR A 68 -10.57 -11.79 -4.00
CA THR A 68 -11.10 -13.16 -3.91
C THR A 68 -9.99 -14.14 -4.26
N VAL A 69 -9.67 -15.05 -3.34
CA VAL A 69 -8.66 -16.09 -3.57
C VAL A 69 -9.36 -17.43 -3.79
N ASN A 70 -9.33 -17.91 -5.03
CA ASN A 70 -9.59 -19.32 -5.31
C ASN A 70 -8.37 -20.09 -4.86
N SER A 71 -8.52 -20.80 -3.76
CA SER A 71 -7.49 -21.75 -3.36
C SER A 71 -7.69 -22.98 -4.24
N ASP A 72 -6.73 -23.24 -5.14
CA ASP A 72 -6.73 -24.45 -5.96
C ASP A 72 -6.33 -25.63 -5.05
N ASP A 73 -7.27 -26.15 -4.24
CA ASP A 73 -7.17 -27.58 -3.90
C ASP A 73 -8.03 -28.34 -4.90
N SER A 74 -7.39 -29.29 -5.55
CA SER A 74 -7.92 -30.30 -6.45
C SER A 74 -8.90 -31.27 -5.76
N ASN A 75 -9.86 -30.76 -4.98
CA ASN A 75 -10.97 -31.54 -4.44
C ASN A 75 -12.32 -30.83 -4.65
N HIS A 76 -13.18 -31.57 -5.34
CA HIS A 76 -14.47 -31.18 -5.88
C HIS A 76 -15.53 -31.09 -4.76
N ALA A 77 -15.74 -29.91 -4.17
CA ALA A 77 -16.99 -29.53 -3.50
C ALA A 77 -17.01 -28.02 -3.21
N SER A 78 -18.03 -27.33 -3.73
CA SER A 78 -18.51 -25.97 -3.38
C SER A 78 -17.55 -25.12 -2.54
N ARG A 79 -16.68 -24.36 -3.20
CA ARG A 79 -15.69 -23.50 -2.54
C ARG A 79 -16.28 -22.10 -2.38
N ALA A 80 -16.51 -21.66 -1.15
CA ALA A 80 -16.90 -20.29 -0.88
C ALA A 80 -15.72 -19.35 -1.21
N GLU A 81 -15.95 -18.39 -2.09
CA GLU A 81 -15.03 -17.29 -2.39
C GLU A 81 -14.75 -16.51 -1.10
N LYS A 82 -13.54 -16.65 -0.54
CA LYS A 82 -13.16 -15.95 0.70
C LYS A 82 -12.52 -14.60 0.38
N PRO A 83 -13.14 -13.46 0.75
CA PRO A 83 -12.50 -12.16 0.62
C PRO A 83 -11.26 -12.10 1.52
N THR A 84 -10.14 -11.66 0.94
CA THR A 84 -8.83 -11.61 1.58
C THR A 84 -8.24 -10.21 1.47
N ILE A 85 -7.59 -9.74 2.54
CA ILE A 85 -6.90 -8.46 2.55
C ILE A 85 -5.73 -8.53 1.56
N ARG A 86 -5.66 -7.55 0.64
CA ARG A 86 -4.65 -7.54 -0.42
C ARG A 86 -3.23 -7.33 0.12
N PHE A 87 -3.08 -6.38 1.05
CA PHE A 87 -1.83 -6.04 1.72
C PHE A 87 -2.05 -5.96 3.24
N GLU A 88 -1.46 -6.89 3.97
CA GLU A 88 -1.53 -6.96 5.43
C GLU A 88 -0.29 -6.30 6.04
N LEU A 89 -0.48 -5.40 7.02
CA LEU A 89 0.63 -4.81 7.77
C LEU A 89 1.29 -5.89 8.65
N VAL A 90 2.58 -6.09 8.46
CA VAL A 90 3.41 -7.02 9.24
C VAL A 90 4.13 -6.27 10.36
N GLU A 91 4.74 -5.13 10.04
CA GLU A 91 5.57 -4.37 10.99
C GLU A 91 5.52 -2.87 10.66
N LYS A 92 5.34 -2.01 11.66
CA LYS A 92 5.50 -0.56 11.48
C LYS A 92 6.96 -0.17 11.63
N ASN A 93 7.44 0.79 10.85
CA ASN A 93 8.79 1.32 11.02
C ASN A 93 8.88 2.81 10.64
N ALA A 94 10.01 3.43 10.96
CA ALA A 94 10.26 4.85 10.69
C ALA A 94 10.76 5.12 9.26
N ASN A 95 10.94 4.09 8.44
CA ASN A 95 11.41 4.24 7.06
C ASN A 95 10.29 4.84 6.20
N SER A 96 10.32 6.16 6.04
CA SER A 96 9.24 6.93 5.43
C SER A 96 9.75 8.03 4.51
N LEU A 97 8.90 8.52 3.59
CA LEU A 97 9.22 9.69 2.78
C LEU A 97 9.42 10.95 3.63
N SER A 98 8.72 11.05 4.77
CA SER A 98 8.80 12.21 5.66
C SER A 98 10.15 12.33 6.36
N SER A 99 10.76 11.20 6.75
CA SER A 99 12.09 11.21 7.40
C SER A 99 13.21 11.70 6.50
N VAL A 100 13.04 11.69 5.18
CA VAL A 100 14.04 12.18 4.22
C VAL A 100 14.05 13.71 4.12
N ILE A 101 12.94 14.37 4.46
CA ILE A 101 12.76 15.81 4.30
C ILE A 101 13.33 16.59 5.50
N GLU A 102 13.54 15.94 6.65
CA GLU A 102 14.05 16.58 7.89
C GLU A 102 15.57 16.79 7.90
N THR A 103 16.31 16.29 6.91
CA THR A 103 17.77 16.46 6.77
C THR A 103 18.20 17.57 5.82
N GLY A 104 17.28 18.48 5.45
CA GLY A 104 17.52 19.58 4.49
C GLY A 104 17.51 20.96 5.11
#